data_AF-A0A962W5C6-F1
#
_entry.id   AF-A0A962W5C6-F1
#
_cell.length_a   1.000
_cell.length_b   1.000
_cell.length_c   1.000
_cell.angle_alpha   90.00
_cell.angle_beta   90.00
_cell.angle_gamma   90.00
#
_symmetry.space_group_name_H-M   'P 1'
#
loop_
_entity.id
_entity.type
_entity.pdbx_description
1 polymer ?
#
loop_
_entity_poly.entity_id
_entity_poly.type
_entity_poly.pdbx_seq_one_letter_code
_entity_poly.pdbx_strand_id
1 'polypeptide(L)'
;LFFAAFLPQFMSANAAPIVQGVTLGLLFVAIAAVTDSIYAIAAGSIGSQLTRAAPMRSLGRYISGTTFIGLGVFAALTDARRPE
;
A
#
# COMPACT_ATOMS: atom_id res chain seq x y z
N LEU A 1 0.89 -10.63 10.12
CA LEU A 1 1.05 -10.95 11.56
C LEU A 1 0.36 -9.93 12.47
N PHE A 2 0.61 -8.62 12.35
CA PHE A 2 -0.07 -7.58 13.15
C PHE A 2 -1.61 -7.69 13.12
N PHE A 3 -2.24 -7.72 11.95
CA PHE A 3 -3.69 -7.87 11.79
C PHE A 3 -4.29 -9.13 12.45
N ALA A 4 -3.57 -10.26 12.40
CA ALA A 4 -4.02 -11.50 12.99
C ALA A 4 -4.04 -11.45 14.53
N ALA A 5 -3.16 -10.65 15.14
CA ALA A 5 -3.14 -10.44 16.59
C ALA A 5 -4.31 -9.57 17.08
N PHE A 6 -4.90 -8.76 16.21
CA PHE A 6 -6.08 -7.93 16.51
C PHE A 6 -7.41 -8.62 16.21
N LEU A 7 -7.41 -9.73 15.48
CA LEU A 7 -8.62 -10.48 15.16
C LEU A 7 -9.44 -10.88 16.40
N PRO A 8 -8.85 -11.39 17.50
CA PRO A 8 -9.59 -11.77 18.69
C PRO A 8 -10.41 -10.64 19.30
N GLN A 9 -9.98 -9.38 19.18
CA GLN A 9 -10.67 -8.24 19.78
C GLN A 9 -11.99 -7.88 19.07
N PHE A 10 -12.16 -8.34 17.82
CA PHE A 10 -13.36 -8.14 17.01
C PHE A 10 -14.25 -9.38 16.97
N MET A 11 -13.82 -10.49 17.59
CA MET A 11 -14.59 -11.73 17.64
C MET A 11 -15.44 -11.79 18.91
N SER A 12 -16.69 -12.24 18.78
CA SER A 12 -17.57 -12.47 19.92
C SER A 12 -17.49 -13.93 20.37
N ALA A 13 -17.31 -14.16 21.67
CA ALA A 13 -17.15 -15.50 22.24
C ALA A 13 -18.38 -16.41 22.10
N ASN A 14 -19.55 -15.84 21.79
CA ASN A 14 -20.83 -16.55 21.69
C ASN A 14 -21.16 -17.06 20.28
N ALA A 15 -20.26 -16.91 19.30
CA ALA A 15 -20.50 -17.31 17.91
C ALA A 15 -19.30 -18.04 17.31
N ALA A 16 -19.52 -18.73 16.17
CA ALA A 16 -18.53 -19.60 15.54
C ALA A 16 -17.28 -18.80 15.09
N PRO A 17 -16.09 -19.04 15.68
CA PRO A 17 -14.88 -18.24 15.41
C PRO A 17 -14.41 -18.32 13.96
N ILE A 18 -14.60 -19.47 13.30
CA ILE A 18 -14.19 -19.70 11.91
C ILE A 18 -14.97 -18.77 10.96
N VAL A 19 -16.28 -18.64 11.16
CA VAL A 19 -17.13 -17.80 10.29
C VAL A 19 -16.71 -16.34 10.42
N GLN A 20 -16.51 -15.85 11.65
CA GLN A 20 -16.06 -14.48 11.90
C GLN A 20 -14.68 -14.21 11.32
N GLY A 21 -13.74 -15.15 11.48
CA GLY A 21 -12.39 -15.04 10.92
C GLY A 21 -12.39 -14.94 9.39
N VAL A 22 -13.20 -15.78 8.72
CA VAL A 22 -13.36 -15.74 7.26
C VAL A 22 -14.01 -14.43 6.81
N THR A 23 -15.05 -13.95 7.51
CA THR A 23 -15.71 -12.68 7.18
C THR A 23 -14.76 -11.49 7.32
N LEU A 24 -13.98 -11.42 8.41
CA LEU A 24 -13.00 -10.36 8.62
C LEU A 24 -11.87 -10.40 7.58
N GLY A 25 -11.39 -11.61 7.24
CA GLY A 25 -10.41 -11.80 6.18
C GLY A 25 -10.94 -11.34 4.81
N LEU A 26 -12.18 -11.68 4.48
CA LEU A 26 -12.83 -11.26 3.24
C LEU A 26 -13.00 -9.74 3.18
N LEU A 27 -13.42 -9.11 4.28
CA LEU A 27 -13.52 -7.65 4.38
C LEU A 27 -12.17 -6.97 4.16
N PHE A 28 -11.11 -7.49 4.79
CA PHE A 28 -9.76 -6.97 4.61
C PHE A 28 -9.32 -7.05 3.14
N VAL A 29 -9.51 -8.21 2.50
CA VAL A 29 -9.18 -8.40 1.07
C VAL A 29 -10.01 -7.47 0.20
N ALA A 30 -11.30 -7.29 0.49
CA ALA A 30 -12.17 -6.40 -0.26
C ALA A 30 -11.69 -4.93 -0.16
N ILE A 31 -11.34 -4.46 1.04
CA ILE A 31 -10.82 -3.10 1.24
C ILE A 31 -9.49 -2.92 0.49
N ALA A 32 -8.58 -3.90 0.59
CA ALA A 32 -7.31 -3.87 -0.14
C ALA A 32 -7.55 -3.82 -1.65
N ALA A 33 -8.41 -4.69 -2.19
CA ALA A 33 -8.72 -4.73 -3.61
C ALA A 33 -9.38 -3.44 -4.12
N VAL A 34 -10.30 -2.85 -3.35
CA VAL A 34 -10.94 -1.57 -3.70
C VAL A 34 -9.90 -0.45 -3.70
N THR A 35 -9.06 -0.40 -2.69
CA THR A 35 -8.00 0.61 -2.57
C THR A 35 -7.01 0.50 -3.72
N ASP A 36 -6.53 -0.71 -4.00
CA ASP A 36 -5.60 -0.97 -5.11
C ASP A 36 -6.24 -0.67 -6.47
N SER A 37 -7.52 -0.97 -6.65
CA SER A 37 -8.25 -0.64 -7.88
C SER A 37 -8.39 0.86 -8.06
N ILE A 38 -8.70 1.60 -7.00
CA ILE A 38 -8.73 3.08 -7.03
C ILE A 38 -7.36 3.62 -7.41
N TYR A 39 -6.29 3.12 -6.80
CA TYR A 39 -4.92 3.52 -7.15
C TYR A 39 -4.57 3.15 -8.59
N ALA A 40 -4.94 1.97 -9.07
CA ALA A 40 -4.68 1.52 -10.43
C ALA A 40 -5.45 2.36 -11.46
N ILE A 41 -6.71 2.70 -11.20
CA ILE A 41 -7.53 3.58 -12.05
C ILE A 41 -6.99 5.01 -12.00
N ALA A 42 -6.60 5.51 -10.82
CA ALA A 42 -6.00 6.83 -10.68
C ALA A 42 -4.65 6.90 -11.42
N ALA A 43 -3.79 5.91 -11.25
CA ALA A 43 -2.51 5.81 -11.96
C ALA A 43 -2.68 5.60 -13.47
N GLY A 44 -3.70 4.84 -13.91
CA GLY A 44 -4.03 4.62 -15.32
C GLY A 44 -4.68 5.83 -15.99
N SER A 45 -5.53 6.57 -15.27
CA SER A 45 -6.14 7.82 -15.77
C SER A 45 -5.13 8.95 -15.85
N ILE A 46 -4.31 9.14 -14.81
CA ILE A 46 -3.18 10.08 -14.82
C ILE A 46 -2.18 9.64 -15.88
N GLY A 47 -1.82 8.36 -15.95
CA GLY A 47 -0.85 7.80 -16.89
C GLY A 47 -1.29 7.87 -18.36
N SER A 48 -2.58 7.70 -18.65
CA SER A 48 -3.13 7.82 -20.02
C SER A 48 -3.22 9.28 -20.49
N GLN A 49 -3.47 10.23 -19.57
CA GLN A 49 -3.32 11.65 -19.86
C GLN A 49 -1.83 12.05 -19.99
N LEU A 50 -0.94 11.39 -19.23
CA LEU A 50 0.52 11.60 -19.25
C LEU A 50 1.17 11.14 -20.56
N THR A 51 0.75 10.00 -21.12
CA THR A 51 1.26 9.50 -22.40
C THR A 51 0.86 10.37 -23.59
N ARG A 52 -0.19 11.20 -23.45
CA ARG A 52 -0.59 12.18 -24.47
C ARG A 52 0.29 13.43 -24.50
N ALA A 53 1.01 13.74 -23.41
CA ALA A 53 1.90 14.90 -23.31
C ALA A 53 3.38 14.44 -23.26
N ALA A 54 4.07 14.51 -24.41
CA ALA A 54 5.47 14.12 -24.57
C ALA A 54 6.47 14.55 -23.45
N PRO A 55 6.40 15.75 -22.85
CA PRO A 55 7.32 16.13 -21.77
C PRO A 55 7.01 15.50 -20.41
N MET A 56 5.79 15.02 -20.16
CA MET A 56 5.36 14.61 -18.81
C MET A 56 5.72 13.14 -18.47
N ARG A 57 6.00 12.30 -19.49
CA ARG A 57 6.58 10.95 -19.32
C ARG A 57 7.97 10.99 -18.66
N SER A 58 8.72 12.06 -18.93
CA SER A 58 10.01 12.34 -18.26
C SER A 58 9.80 12.64 -16.77
N LEU A 59 8.76 13.42 -16.44
CA LEU A 59 8.46 13.83 -15.07
C LEU A 59 8.01 12.65 -14.19
N GLY A 60 7.19 11.74 -14.72
CA GLY A 60 6.79 10.52 -14.00
C GLY A 60 7.97 9.60 -13.66
N ARG A 61 8.96 9.50 -14.57
CA ARG A 61 10.22 8.78 -14.34
C ARG A 61 11.15 9.51 -13.36
N TYR A 62 11.15 10.85 -13.40
CA TYR A 62 11.93 11.64 -12.45
C TYR A 62 11.37 11.53 -11.04
N ILE A 63 10.05 11.64 -10.86
CA ILE A 63 9.39 11.54 -9.54
C ILE A 63 9.69 10.19 -8.90
N SER A 64 9.50 9.08 -9.63
CA SER A 64 9.80 7.75 -9.10
C SER A 64 11.29 7.59 -8.78
N GLY A 65 12.17 8.06 -9.67
CA GLY A 65 13.62 8.08 -9.47
C GLY A 65 14.05 8.88 -8.24
N THR A 66 13.56 10.11 -8.07
CA THR A 66 13.85 10.94 -6.89
C THR A 66 13.28 10.37 -5.62
N THR A 67 12.11 9.73 -5.65
CA THR A 67 11.54 9.06 -4.47
C THR A 67 12.40 7.88 -4.05
N PHE A 68 12.86 7.03 -4.97
CA PHE A 68 13.76 5.92 -4.66
C PHE A 68 15.14 6.40 -4.19
N ILE A 69 15.71 7.42 -4.82
CA ILE A 69 16.97 8.02 -4.40
C ILE A 69 16.82 8.65 -3.01
N GLY A 70 15.74 9.40 -2.76
CA GLY A 70 15.44 10.00 -1.46
C GLY A 70 15.24 8.96 -0.37
N LEU A 71 14.53 7.87 -0.66
CA LEU A 71 14.39 6.72 0.24
C LEU A 71 15.74 6.04 0.49
N GLY A 72 16.58 5.86 -0.52
CA GLY A 72 17.92 5.28 -0.37
C GLY A 72 18.85 6.14 0.49
N VAL A 73 18.82 7.46 0.29
CA VAL A 73 19.55 8.42 1.13
C VAL A 73 19.00 8.43 2.55
N PHE A 74 17.68 8.47 2.72
CA PHE A 74 17.05 8.41 4.03
C PHE A 74 17.39 7.09 4.75
N ALA A 75 17.37 5.97 4.04
CA ALA A 75 17.76 4.67 4.56
C ALA A 75 19.23 4.69 4.97
N ALA A 76 20.16 5.17 4.13
CA ALA A 76 21.57 5.30 4.47
C ALA A 76 21.80 6.23 5.68
N LEU A 77 21.04 7.32 5.81
CA LEU A 77 21.11 8.25 6.94
C LEU A 77 20.41 7.74 8.21
N THR A 78 19.50 6.78 8.09
CA THR A 78 18.82 6.13 9.23
C THR A 78 19.58 4.88 9.68
N ASP A 79 20.20 4.18 8.74
CA ASP A 79 21.12 3.07 8.96
C ASP A 79 22.43 3.58 9.59
N ALA A 80 22.96 4.72 9.11
CA ALA A 80 24.06 5.43 9.76
C ALA A 80 23.72 5.96 11.16
N ARG A 81 22.45 5.95 11.57
CA ARG A 81 21.97 6.30 12.92
C ARG A 81 21.69 5.10 13.81
N ARG A 82 22.02 3.88 13.38
CA ARG A 82 22.08 2.70 14.25
C ARG A 82 23.53 2.34 14.59
N PRO A 83 24.19 3.07 15.51
CA PRO A 83 25.16 2.42 16.38
C PRO A 83 24.39 1.57 17.40
N GLU A 84 24.60 0.26 17.33
CA GLU A 84 24.44 -0.78 18.37
C GLU A 84 23.30 -0.62 19.41
#